data_AF-A0A2S6SI02-F1
#
_entry.id   AF-A0A2S6SI02-F1
#
_cell.length_a   1.000
_cell.length_b   1.000
_cell.length_c   1.000
_cell.angle_alpha   90.00
_cell.angle_beta   90.00
_cell.angle_gamma   90.00
#
_symmetry.space_group_name_H-M   'P 1'
#
loop_
_entity.id
_entity.type
_entity.pdbx_description
1 polymer ?
#
loop_
_entity_poly.entity_id
_entity_poly.type
_entity_poly.pdbx_seq_one_letter_code
_entity_poly.pdbx_strand_id
1 'polypeptide(L)' 'MNSDQTQALNQIDTYADRSYKYGFVTDLESDRPAKGLNEDTIKFISQKKEEPEWMLNWRLQAFERWKKMAEPSW' A
#
# COMPACT_ATOMS: atom_id res chain seq x y z
N MET A 1 45.94 -5.26 17.29
CA MET A 1 44.58 -5.48 16.75
C MET A 1 44.76 -6.04 15.34
N ASN A 2 44.16 -7.20 15.07
CA ASN A 2 44.59 -8.11 14.00
C ASN A 2 44.17 -7.61 12.62
N SER A 3 45.15 -7.27 11.78
CA SER A 3 44.99 -6.83 10.38
C SER A 3 44.13 -7.75 9.53
N ASP A 4 44.16 -9.05 9.83
CA ASP A 4 43.42 -10.09 9.10
C ASP A 4 41.90 -10.00 9.33
N GLN A 5 41.48 -9.51 10.50
CA GLN A 5 40.06 -9.29 10.79
C GLN A 5 39.51 -8.07 10.04
N THR A 6 40.34 -7.03 9.85
CA THR A 6 39.97 -5.83 9.10
C THR A 6 39.77 -6.14 7.61
N GLN A 7 40.59 -7.02 7.03
CA GLN A 7 40.42 -7.45 5.64
C GLN A 7 39.14 -8.25 5.41
N ALA A 8 38.81 -9.17 6.33
CA ALA A 8 37.60 -9.97 6.24
C ALA A 8 36.32 -9.11 6.31
N LEU A 9 36.30 -8.09 7.18
CA LEU A 9 35.18 -7.15 7.31
C LEU A 9 34.98 -6.33 6.03
N ASN A 10 36.05 -5.75 5.49
CA ASN A 10 36.00 -4.99 4.23
C ASN A 10 35.51 -5.84 3.05
N GLN A 11 35.85 -7.13 3.04
CA GLN A 11 35.42 -8.05 2.01
C GLN A 11 33.92 -8.36 2.12
N ILE A 12 33.39 -8.55 3.33
CA ILE A 12 31.95 -8.76 3.57
C ILE A 12 31.14 -7.55 3.11
N ASP A 13 31.57 -6.34 3.47
CA ASP A 13 30.89 -5.09 3.04
C ASP A 13 30.85 -4.98 1.50
N THR A 14 31.94 -5.35 0.83
CA THR A 14 32.05 -5.36 -0.64
C THR A 14 31.07 -6.33 -1.32
N TYR A 15 30.64 -7.40 -0.65
CA TYR A 15 29.62 -8.32 -1.18
C TYR A 15 28.20 -7.95 -0.72
N ALA A 16 28.05 -7.36 0.46
CA ALA A 16 26.76 -6.91 1.00
C ALA A 16 26.21 -5.68 0.25
N ASP A 17 27.07 -4.75 -0.16
CA ASP A 17 26.68 -3.55 -0.92
C ASP A 17 26.31 -3.85 -2.38
N ARG A 18 26.51 -5.09 -2.85
CA ARG A 18 26.08 -5.50 -4.20
C ARG A 18 24.58 -5.75 -4.18
N SER A 19 23.81 -4.72 -4.49
CA SER A 19 22.37 -4.82 -4.78
C SER A 19 22.11 -5.97 -5.76
N TYR A 20 21.16 -6.86 -5.43
CA TYR A 20 20.84 -8.05 -6.22
C TYR A 20 20.41 -7.68 -7.65
N LYS A 21 21.27 -7.98 -8.63
CA LYS A 21 21.13 -7.52 -10.04
C LYS A 21 20.06 -8.25 -10.86
N TYR A 22 19.47 -9.31 -10.33
CA TYR A 22 18.58 -10.22 -11.06
C TYR A 22 17.14 -10.21 -10.54
N GLY A 23 16.71 -9.12 -9.92
CA GLY A 23 15.32 -8.92 -9.53
C GLY A 23 14.43 -8.58 -10.73
N PHE A 24 13.25 -9.18 -10.80
CA PHE A 24 12.19 -8.72 -11.71
C PHE A 24 11.51 -7.50 -11.07
N VAL A 25 11.56 -6.35 -11.74
CA VAL A 25 10.82 -5.14 -11.34
C VAL A 25 9.93 -4.76 -12.53
N THR A 26 8.64 -4.59 -12.26
CA THR A 26 7.70 -4.07 -13.23
C THR A 26 7.12 -2.80 -12.66
N ASP A 27 7.34 -1.68 -13.32
CA ASP A 27 6.69 -0.43 -12.97
C ASP A 27 5.20 -0.55 -13.30
N LEU A 28 4.37 -0.54 -12.26
CA LEU A 28 2.92 -0.56 -12.38
C LEU A 28 2.39 0.83 -12.05
N GLU A 29 1.70 1.44 -13.00
CA GLU A 29 0.92 2.64 -12.75
C GLU A 29 -0.16 2.34 -11.70
N SER A 30 -0.13 3.06 -10.58
CA SER A 30 -1.06 2.87 -9.47
C SER A 30 -1.89 4.12 -9.26
N ASP A 31 -3.13 4.06 -9.73
CA ASP A 31 -4.13 5.08 -9.46
C ASP A 31 -4.86 4.74 -8.16
N ARG A 32 -4.64 5.55 -7.11
CA ARG A 32 -5.17 5.33 -5.77
C ARG A 32 -5.84 6.61 -5.26
N PRO A 33 -6.96 6.49 -4.53
CA PRO A 33 -7.56 7.64 -3.86
C PRO A 33 -6.63 8.16 -2.76
N ALA A 34 -6.92 9.37 -2.28
CA ALA A 34 -6.25 9.94 -1.12
C ALA A 34 -6.40 9.04 0.13
N LYS A 35 -5.50 9.22 1.10
CA LYS A 35 -5.56 8.46 2.36
C LYS A 35 -6.84 8.81 3.13
N GLY A 36 -7.51 7.79 3.66
CA GLY A 36 -8.73 7.91 4.45
C GLY A 36 -9.96 7.39 3.72
N LEU A 37 -11.07 7.22 4.45
CA LEU A 37 -12.36 6.84 3.89
C LEU A 37 -13.34 8.00 4.02
N ASN A 38 -13.75 8.54 2.88
CA ASN A 38 -14.77 9.58 2.75
C ASN A 38 -15.67 9.30 1.54
N GLU A 39 -16.70 10.13 1.34
CA GLU A 39 -17.62 9.98 0.21
C GLU A 39 -16.91 10.08 -1.16
N ASP A 40 -15.91 10.94 -1.29
CA ASP A 40 -15.17 11.13 -2.54
C ASP A 40 -14.38 9.87 -2.91
N THR A 41 -13.83 9.19 -1.90
CA THR A 41 -13.16 7.88 -2.07
C THR A 41 -14.15 6.82 -2.53
N ILE A 42 -15.36 6.81 -1.98
CA ILE A 42 -16.43 5.87 -2.39
C ILE A 42 -16.86 6.14 -3.84
N LYS A 43 -17.07 7.41 -4.21
CA LYS A 43 -17.40 7.82 -5.58
C LYS A 43 -16.28 7.46 -6.55
N PHE A 44 -15.03 7.71 -6.18
CA PHE A 44 -13.85 7.33 -6.95
C PHE A 44 -13.82 5.81 -7.21
N ILE A 45 -14.00 4.98 -6.18
CA ILE A 45 -14.02 3.51 -6.31
C ILE A 45 -15.17 3.07 -7.21
N SER A 46 -16.37 3.62 -7.02
CA SER A 46 -17.55 3.28 -7.81
C SER A 46 -17.36 3.62 -9.29
N GLN A 47 -16.81 4.79 -9.59
CA GLN A 47 -16.53 5.23 -10.96
C GLN A 47 -15.44 4.37 -11.60
N LYS A 48 -14.35 4.09 -10.88
CA LYS A 48 -13.24 3.25 -11.36
C LYS A 48 -13.69 1.84 -11.75
N LYS A 49 -14.76 1.36 -11.11
CA LYS A 49 -15.33 0.01 -11.33
C LYS A 49 -16.55 0.01 -12.24
N GLU A 50 -16.92 1.15 -12.82
CA GLU A 50 -18.09 1.30 -13.70
C GLU A 50 -19.38 0.75 -13.05
N GLU A 51 -19.54 0.99 -11.75
CA GLU A 51 -20.67 0.46 -11.01
C GLU A 51 -21.98 1.20 -11.35
N PRO A 52 -23.11 0.49 -11.41
CA PRO A 52 -24.41 1.12 -11.65
C PRO A 52 -24.82 2.02 -10.47
N GLU A 53 -25.68 3.01 -10.74
CA GLU A 53 -26.05 4.05 -9.76
C GLU A 53 -26.61 3.49 -8.44
N TRP A 54 -27.38 2.40 -8.51
CA TRP A 54 -27.93 1.76 -7.31
C TRP A 54 -26.82 1.22 -6.37
N MET A 55 -25.70 0.77 -6.92
CA MET A 55 -24.56 0.26 -6.14
C MET A 55 -23.83 1.42 -5.45
N LEU A 56 -23.63 2.55 -6.14
CA LEU A 56 -23.08 3.76 -5.54
C LEU A 56 -23.95 4.22 -4.36
N ASN A 57 -25.26 4.30 -4.57
CA ASN A 57 -26.21 4.69 -3.53
C ASN A 57 -26.17 3.74 -2.33
N TRP A 58 -26.07 2.43 -2.58
CA TRP A 58 -25.92 1.43 -1.52
C TRP A 58 -24.63 1.63 -0.71
N ARG A 59 -23.49 1.87 -1.37
CA ARG A 59 -22.21 2.14 -0.70
C ARG A 59 -22.26 3.39 0.17
N LEU A 60 -22.88 4.47 -0.34
CA LEU A 60 -23.03 5.72 0.42
C LEU A 60 -23.91 5.53 1.65
N GLN A 61 -25.03 4.80 1.53
CA GLN A 61 -25.88 4.47 2.68
C GLN A 61 -25.16 3.60 3.71
N ALA A 62 -24.36 2.62 3.26
CA ALA A 62 -23.57 1.77 4.15
C ALA A 62 -22.51 2.60 4.91
N PHE A 63 -21.84 3.54 4.25
CA PHE A 63 -20.88 4.45 4.87
C PHE A 63 -21.52 5.36 5.91
N GLU A 64 -22.68 5.94 5.60
CA GLU A 64 -23.43 6.75 6.55
C GLU A 64 -23.91 5.95 7.77
N ARG A 65 -24.28 4.69 7.57
CA ARG A 65 -24.62 3.79 8.68
C ARG A 65 -23.39 3.46 9.52
N TRP A 66 -22.27 3.12 8.87
CA TRP A 66 -21.01 2.77 9.53
C TRP A 66 -20.47 3.93 10.38
N LYS A 67 -20.54 5.17 9.89
CA LYS A 67 -20.15 6.38 10.65
C LYS A 67 -20.89 6.55 11.98
N LYS A 68 -22.09 5.96 12.11
CA LYS A 68 -22.92 6.03 13.32
C LYS A 68 -22.73 4.81 14.22
N MET A 69 -21.99 3.79 13.79
CA MET A 69 -21.71 2.61 14.60
C MET A 69 -20.60 2.92 15.60
N ALA A 70 -20.75 2.42 16.81
CA ALA A 70 -19.63 2.32 17.74
C ALA A 70 -18.76 1.14 17.34
N GLU A 71 -17.45 1.31 17.44
CA GLU A 71 -16.51 0.21 17.29
C GLU A 71 -16.75 -0.81 18.42
N PRO A 72 -16.97 -2.09 18.10
CA PRO A 72 -17.18 -3.10 19.12
C PRO A 72 -15.90 -3.35 19.93
N SER A 73 -16.06 -3.67 21.21
CA SER A 73 -14.95 -3.85 22.16
C SER A 73 -14.74 -5.31 22.59
N TRP A 74 -15.27 -6.28 21.86
CA TRP A 74 -15.25 -7.70 22.23
C TRP A 74 -13.98 -8.41 21.76
#